data_AF-A0A453GDN2-F1
#
_entry.id   AF-A0A453GDN2-F1
#
_cell.length_a   1.000
_cell.length_b   1.000
_cell.length_c   1.000
_cell.angle_alpha   90.00
_cell.angle_beta   90.00
_cell.angle_gamma   90.00
#
_symmetry.space_group_name_H-M   'P 1'
#
loop_
_entity.id
_entity.type
_entity.pdbx_description
1 polymer ?
#
loop_
_entity_poly.entity_id
_entity_poly.type
_entity_poly.pdbx_seq_one_letter_code
_entity_poly.pdbx_strand_id
1 'polypeptide(L)'
;LAMAGGGGFLDLERHFAFYGAYHSNPVNVFIHALFVWPIFLTALLLLHLAAPFPRAAAVFTAVYGAFYVSLDRRSGALAALLCLLCWAASSALAARLGFSVGWKAMCAEFLWWGKGFLEFVVIFVQQHQR
;
A
#
# COMPACT_ATOMS: atom_id res chain seq x y z
N LEU A 1 17.80 -10.48 -41.36
CA LEU A 1 17.22 -11.65 -40.67
C LEU A 1 16.70 -11.20 -39.31
N ALA A 2 15.40 -11.37 -39.09
CA ALA A 2 14.75 -11.08 -37.82
C ALA A 2 15.31 -11.98 -36.71
N MET A 3 15.81 -11.38 -35.63
CA MET A 3 15.98 -12.07 -34.36
C MET A 3 14.68 -11.88 -33.59
N ALA A 4 13.84 -12.91 -33.62
CA ALA A 4 12.71 -13.05 -32.73
C ALA A 4 13.22 -13.16 -31.28
N GLY A 5 13.37 -12.03 -30.60
CA GLY A 5 13.62 -11.99 -29.16
C GLY A 5 12.31 -12.33 -28.45
N GLY A 6 12.22 -13.54 -27.89
CA GLY A 6 11.05 -14.01 -27.17
C GLY A 6 10.76 -13.15 -25.94
N GLY A 7 9.95 -12.11 -26.10
CA GLY A 7 9.41 -11.29 -25.01
C GLY A 7 8.34 -12.07 -24.26
N GLY A 8 8.75 -13.03 -23.44
CA GLY A 8 7.87 -13.86 -22.62
C GLY A 8 7.60 -13.28 -21.24
N PHE A 9 6.66 -13.91 -20.52
CA PHE A 9 6.30 -13.68 -19.11
C PHE A 9 7.49 -13.65 -18.11
N LEU A 10 8.68 -14.08 -18.52
CA LEU A 10 9.88 -14.12 -17.69
C LEU A 10 10.89 -13.00 -18.01
N ASP A 11 10.54 -12.08 -18.91
CA ASP A 11 11.35 -10.90 -19.21
C ASP A 11 11.20 -9.86 -18.08
N LEU A 12 12.01 -10.04 -17.04
CA LEU A 12 12.04 -9.18 -15.87
C LEU A 12 12.38 -7.72 -16.21
N GLU A 13 13.29 -7.50 -17.16
CA GLU A 13 13.70 -6.13 -17.54
C GLU A 13 12.52 -5.36 -18.14
N ARG A 14 11.78 -6.00 -19.04
CA ARG A 14 10.57 -5.41 -19.61
C ARG A 14 9.47 -5.20 -18.57
N HIS A 15 9.30 -6.14 -17.64
CA HIS A 15 8.34 -5.98 -16.54
C HIS A 15 8.72 -4.86 -15.56
N PHE A 16 9.99 -4.73 -15.20
CA PHE A 16 10.48 -3.62 -14.37
C PHE A 16 10.39 -2.28 -15.09
N ALA A 17 10.70 -2.21 -16.38
CA ALA A 17 10.58 -0.98 -17.16
C ALA A 17 9.10 -0.52 -17.27
N PHE A 18 8.18 -1.45 -17.54
CA PHE A 18 6.74 -1.18 -17.51
C PHE A 18 6.27 -0.72 -16.12
N TYR A 19 6.66 -1.45 -15.06
CA TYR A 19 6.31 -1.10 -13.68
C TYR A 19 6.88 0.27 -13.27
N GLY A 20 8.10 0.60 -13.69
CA GLY A 20 8.73 1.89 -13.44
C GLY A 20 8.02 3.04 -14.16
N ALA A 21 7.66 2.86 -15.44
CA ALA A 21 6.89 3.85 -16.20
C ALA A 21 5.49 4.09 -15.58
N TYR A 22 4.83 3.02 -15.15
CA TYR A 22 3.58 3.08 -14.40
C TYR A 22 3.71 3.87 -13.09
N HIS A 23 4.78 3.64 -12.31
CA HIS A 23 5.07 4.37 -11.07
C HIS A 23 5.60 5.79 -11.28
N SER A 24 5.89 6.18 -12.53
CA SER A 24 6.28 7.54 -12.89
C SER A 24 5.10 8.41 -13.32
N ASN A 25 3.91 7.83 -13.55
CA ASN A 25 2.71 8.58 -13.90
C ASN A 25 2.21 9.40 -12.69
N PRO A 26 2.02 10.72 -12.80
CA PRO A 26 1.69 11.58 -11.66
C PRO A 26 0.33 11.27 -11.04
N VAL A 27 -0.66 10.83 -11.83
CA VAL A 27 -1.98 10.41 -11.31
C VAL A 27 -1.81 9.13 -10.49
N ASN A 28 -1.02 8.18 -10.99
CA ASN A 28 -0.74 6.94 -10.26
C ASN A 28 -0.02 7.20 -8.94
N VAL A 29 1.01 8.05 -8.96
CA VAL A 29 1.76 8.45 -7.75
C VAL A 29 0.83 9.13 -6.75
N PHE A 30 -0.05 10.02 -7.19
CA PHE A 30 -1.03 10.66 -6.32
C PHE A 30 -1.99 9.66 -5.68
N ILE A 31 -2.54 8.74 -6.47
CA ILE A 31 -3.41 7.66 -5.95
C ILE A 31 -2.65 6.83 -4.91
N HIS A 32 -1.42 6.38 -5.21
CA HIS A 32 -0.61 5.63 -4.25
C HIS A 32 -0.35 6.42 -2.97
N ALA A 33 0.04 7.69 -3.09
CA ALA A 33 0.31 8.55 -1.94
C ALA A 33 -0.92 8.81 -1.06
N LEU A 34 -2.13 8.85 -1.65
CA LEU A 34 -3.37 9.04 -0.90
C LEU A 34 -3.83 7.76 -0.21
N PHE A 35 -3.75 6.63 -0.92
CA PHE A 35 -4.41 5.41 -0.48
C PHE A 35 -3.51 4.46 0.32
N VAL A 36 -2.18 4.67 0.36
CA VAL A 36 -1.30 3.89 1.25
C VAL A 36 -1.70 3.95 2.74
N TRP A 37 -2.32 5.06 3.17
CA TRP A 37 -2.70 5.27 4.58
C TRP A 37 -3.90 4.42 5.05
N PRO A 38 -4.99 4.28 4.26
CA PRO A 38 -6.01 3.26 4.50
C PRO A 38 -5.46 1.84 4.69
N ILE A 39 -4.55 1.39 3.81
CA ILE A 39 -3.92 0.06 3.93
C ILE A 39 -3.16 -0.04 5.24
N PHE A 40 -2.36 0.98 5.56
CA PHE A 40 -1.60 1.02 6.79
C PHE A 40 -2.51 0.98 8.03
N LEU A 41 -3.63 1.71 8.00
CA LEU A 41 -4.63 1.73 9.06
C LEU A 41 -5.23 0.35 9.32
N THR A 42 -5.62 -0.40 8.29
CA THR A 42 -6.22 -1.72 8.47
C THR A 42 -5.20 -2.79 8.81
N ALA A 43 -3.96 -2.67 8.34
CA ALA A 43 -2.84 -3.48 8.83
C ALA A 43 -2.66 -3.33 10.35
N LEU A 44 -2.68 -2.08 10.86
CA LEU A 44 -2.61 -1.82 12.30
C LEU A 44 -3.83 -2.35 13.04
N LEU A 45 -5.04 -2.22 12.49
CA LEU A 45 -6.26 -2.77 13.09
C LEU A 45 -6.17 -4.28 13.27
N LEU A 46 -5.63 -5.01 12.28
CA LEU A 46 -5.41 -6.45 12.40
C LEU A 46 -4.38 -6.78 13.47
N LEU A 47 -3.29 -6.02 13.55
CA LEU A 47 -2.30 -6.21 14.59
C LEU A 47 -2.92 -5.99 15.99
N HIS A 48 -3.82 -5.02 16.15
CA HIS A 48 -4.54 -4.84 17.42
C HIS A 48 -5.45 -6.02 17.77
N LEU A 49 -6.07 -6.66 16.77
CA LEU A 49 -7.09 -7.69 16.99
C LEU A 49 -6.54 -9.13 17.01
N ALA A 50 -5.39 -9.37 16.37
CA ALA A 50 -4.87 -10.71 16.08
C ALA A 50 -3.43 -10.94 16.51
N ALA A 51 -2.66 -9.89 16.81
CA ALA A 51 -1.24 -10.09 17.13
C ALA A 51 -1.08 -10.81 18.48
N PRO A 52 -0.07 -11.69 18.61
CA PRO A 52 0.17 -12.44 19.83
C PRO A 52 0.74 -11.58 20.99
N PHE A 53 1.01 -10.28 20.76
CA PHE A 53 1.50 -9.36 21.78
C PHE A 53 0.88 -7.96 21.65
N PRO A 54 0.56 -7.30 22.78
CA PRO A 54 -0.30 -6.11 22.82
C PRO A 54 0.31 -4.84 22.20
N ARG A 55 1.62 -4.83 21.91
CA ARG A 55 2.34 -3.67 21.37
C ARG A 55 2.69 -3.80 19.89
N ALA A 56 2.22 -4.83 19.19
CA ALA A 56 2.57 -5.08 17.80
C ALA A 56 2.31 -3.88 16.86
N ALA A 57 1.11 -3.31 16.93
CA ALA A 57 0.74 -2.13 16.13
C ALA A 57 1.62 -0.91 16.43
N ALA A 58 1.96 -0.69 17.71
CA ALA A 58 2.82 0.43 18.11
C ALA A 58 4.26 0.26 17.61
N VAL A 59 4.81 -0.95 17.71
CA VAL A 59 6.15 -1.28 17.18
C VAL A 59 6.18 -1.11 15.67
N PHE A 60 5.17 -1.63 14.96
CA PHE A 60 5.05 -1.50 13.51
C PHE A 60 5.00 -0.02 13.08
N THR A 61 4.23 0.78 13.80
CA THR A 61 4.14 2.23 13.60
C THR A 61 5.49 2.92 13.80
N ALA A 62 6.21 2.59 14.87
CA ALA A 62 7.52 3.18 15.16
C ALA A 62 8.56 2.82 14.10
N VAL A 63 8.59 1.56 13.65
CA VAL A 63 9.50 1.08 12.60
C VAL A 63 9.25 1.81 11.28
N TYR A 64 7.99 1.87 10.82
CA TYR A 64 7.65 2.56 9.58
C TYR A 64 7.86 4.08 9.66
N GLY A 65 7.52 4.70 10.80
CA GLY A 65 7.78 6.12 11.02
C GLY A 65 9.27 6.45 10.96
N ALA A 66 10.12 5.66 11.63
CA ALA A 66 11.57 5.83 11.58
C ALA A 66 12.13 5.58 10.16
N PHE A 67 11.62 4.56 9.47
CA PHE A 67 11.98 4.27 8.08
C PHE A 67 11.69 5.48 7.17
N TYR A 68 10.48 6.03 7.19
CA TYR A 68 10.13 7.20 6.38
C TYR A 68 11.00 8.42 6.69
N VAL A 69 11.24 8.73 7.98
CA VAL A 69 12.11 9.84 8.39
C VAL A 69 13.56 9.65 7.90
N SER A 70 14.03 8.39 7.83
CA SER A 70 15.37 8.07 7.32
C SER A 70 15.51 8.26 5.81
N LEU A 71 14.40 8.17 5.05
CA LEU A 71 14.41 8.38 3.59
C LEU A 71 14.48 9.86 3.22
N ASP A 72 13.66 10.70 3.87
CA ASP A 72 13.71 12.15 3.73
C ASP A 72 13.14 12.79 5.00
N ARG A 73 13.87 13.72 5.61
CA ARG A 73 13.46 14.24 6.92
C ARG A 73 12.15 15.03 6.88
N ARG A 74 11.86 15.76 5.80
CA ARG A 74 10.69 16.65 5.73
C ARG A 74 9.42 15.87 5.40
N SER A 75 9.41 15.19 4.27
CA SER A 75 8.28 14.35 3.85
C SER A 75 8.13 13.12 4.75
N GLY A 76 9.23 12.57 5.23
CA GLY A 76 9.23 11.47 6.18
C GLY A 76 8.66 11.83 7.54
N ALA A 77 8.86 13.06 8.04
CA ALA A 77 8.21 13.51 9.27
C ALA A 77 6.68 13.60 9.11
N LEU A 78 6.19 14.05 7.94
CA LEU A 78 4.77 14.04 7.63
C LEU A 78 4.23 12.60 7.56
N ALA A 79 4.94 11.71 6.88
CA ALA A 79 4.58 10.29 6.82
C ALA A 79 4.57 9.64 8.22
N ALA A 80 5.55 9.95 9.08
CA ALA A 80 5.59 9.46 10.45
C ALA A 80 4.41 9.98 11.29
N LEU A 81 4.01 11.25 11.11
CA LEU A 81 2.79 11.79 11.73
C LEU A 81 1.55 11.03 11.25
N LEU A 82 1.45 10.74 9.95
CA LEU A 82 0.35 9.95 9.40
C LEU A 82 0.34 8.52 9.96
N CYS A 83 1.50 7.86 10.10
CA CYS A 83 1.61 6.58 10.78
C CYS A 83 1.08 6.65 12.22
N LEU A 84 1.43 7.69 12.98
CA LEU A 84 0.93 7.90 14.35
C LEU A 84 -0.58 8.13 14.39
N LEU A 85 -1.13 8.89 13.44
CA LEU A 85 -2.57 9.11 13.32
C LEU A 85 -3.31 7.80 12.98
N CYS A 86 -2.78 7.00 12.06
CA CYS A 86 -3.31 5.67 11.76
C CYS A 86 -3.27 4.75 12.99
N TRP A 87 -2.20 4.82 13.80
CA TRP A 87 -2.11 4.06 15.04
C TRP A 87 -3.16 4.48 16.07
N ALA A 88 -3.33 5.78 16.29
CA ALA A 88 -4.34 6.28 17.20
C ALA A 88 -5.76 5.89 16.74
N ALA A 89 -6.04 6.05 15.43
CA ALA A 89 -7.32 5.69 14.83
C ALA A 89 -7.61 4.19 14.92
N SER A 90 -6.64 3.34 14.56
CA SER A 90 -6.80 1.88 14.65
C SER A 90 -6.93 1.40 16.09
N SER A 91 -6.21 2.01 17.04
CA SER A 91 -6.37 1.73 18.48
C SER A 91 -7.79 2.05 18.96
N ALA A 92 -8.30 3.23 18.62
CA ALA A 92 -9.66 3.65 18.98
C ALA A 92 -10.73 2.79 18.29
N LEU A 93 -10.46 2.33 17.06
CA LEU A 93 -11.36 1.46 16.31
C LEU A 93 -11.36 0.04 16.88
N ALA A 94 -10.19 -0.52 17.22
CA ALA A 94 -10.06 -1.83 17.85
C ALA A 94 -10.72 -1.87 19.24
N ALA A 95 -10.69 -0.76 19.99
CA ALA A 95 -11.39 -0.66 21.27
C ALA A 95 -12.93 -0.71 21.11
N ARG A 96 -13.45 -0.36 19.93
CA ARG A 96 -14.89 -0.34 19.63
C ARG A 96 -15.35 -1.55 18.82
N LEU A 97 -14.45 -2.16 18.04
CA LEU A 97 -14.72 -3.27 17.14
C LEU A 97 -14.05 -4.54 17.66
N GLY A 98 -14.83 -5.63 17.77
CA GLY A 98 -14.26 -6.95 18.00
C GLY A 98 -13.62 -7.56 16.75
N PHE A 99 -12.83 -8.62 16.94
CA PHE A 99 -12.12 -9.35 15.88
C PHE A 99 -13.01 -9.69 14.67
N SER A 100 -14.27 -10.10 14.90
CA SER A 100 -15.25 -10.49 13.87
C SER A 100 -15.51 -9.42 12.79
N VAL A 101 -15.43 -8.13 13.15
CA VAL A 101 -15.64 -7.02 12.19
C VAL A 101 -14.31 -6.63 11.53
N GLY A 102 -13.22 -6.60 12.29
CA GLY A 102 -11.92 -6.15 11.79
C GLY A 102 -11.34 -7.00 10.66
N TRP A 103 -11.45 -8.33 10.75
CA TRP A 103 -10.96 -9.20 9.67
C TRP A 103 -11.78 -9.04 8.38
N LYS A 104 -13.08 -8.77 8.49
CA LYS A 104 -13.95 -8.50 7.35
C LYS A 104 -13.61 -7.16 6.68
N ALA A 105 -13.29 -6.15 7.48
CA ALA A 105 -12.83 -4.86 6.97
C ALA A 105 -11.54 -5.01 6.14
N MET A 106 -10.58 -5.82 6.61
CA MET A 106 -9.40 -6.18 5.81
C MET A 106 -9.78 -6.86 4.50
N CYS A 107 -10.64 -7.89 4.53
CA CYS A 107 -11.01 -8.60 3.31
C CYS A 107 -11.72 -7.69 2.30
N ALA A 108 -12.62 -6.82 2.76
CA ALA A 108 -13.29 -5.84 1.92
C ALA A 108 -12.26 -4.87 1.29
N GLU A 109 -11.28 -4.43 2.05
CA GLU A 109 -10.22 -3.58 1.55
C GLU A 109 -9.35 -4.30 0.50
N PHE A 110 -8.88 -5.52 0.77
CA PHE A 110 -8.10 -6.30 -0.21
C PHE A 110 -8.86 -6.53 -1.52
N LEU A 111 -10.16 -6.83 -1.45
CA LEU A 111 -11.00 -7.00 -2.64
C LEU A 111 -11.19 -5.67 -3.40
N TRP A 112 -11.42 -4.58 -2.67
CA TRP A 112 -11.55 -3.25 -3.25
C TRP A 112 -10.26 -2.79 -3.95
N TRP A 113 -9.11 -2.99 -3.30
CA TRP A 113 -7.80 -2.71 -3.87
C TRP A 113 -7.45 -3.59 -5.03
N GLY A 114 -7.70 -4.89 -4.94
CA GLY A 114 -7.47 -5.83 -6.04
C GLY A 114 -8.23 -5.41 -7.29
N LYS A 115 -9.49 -4.97 -7.13
CA LYS A 115 -10.31 -4.45 -8.22
C LYS A 115 -9.80 -3.11 -8.74
N GLY A 116 -9.55 -2.14 -7.86
CA GLY A 116 -9.09 -0.79 -8.24
C GLY A 116 -7.72 -0.80 -8.93
N PHE A 117 -6.80 -1.64 -8.46
CA PHE A 117 -5.50 -1.85 -9.08
C PHE A 117 -5.65 -2.46 -10.48
N LEU A 118 -6.48 -3.49 -10.64
CA LEU A 118 -6.72 -4.13 -11.93
C LEU A 118 -7.36 -3.17 -12.94
N GLU A 119 -8.37 -2.42 -12.54
CA GLU A 119 -9.05 -1.44 -13.40
C GLU A 119 -8.11 -0.31 -13.82
N PHE A 120 -7.30 0.20 -12.90
CA PHE A 120 -6.31 1.23 -13.22
C PHE A 120 -5.24 0.72 -14.19
N VAL A 121 -4.74 -0.50 -13.99
CA VAL A 121 -3.77 -1.13 -14.91
C VAL A 121 -4.37 -1.28 -16.32
N VAL A 122 -5.64 -1.71 -16.43
CA VAL A 122 -6.32 -1.83 -17.72
C VAL A 122 -6.43 -0.47 -18.42
N ILE A 123 -6.83 0.58 -17.71
CA ILE A 123 -6.93 1.94 -18.26
C ILE A 123 -5.55 2.47 -18.66
N PHE A 124 -4.54 2.29 -17.83
CA PHE A 124 -3.17 2.75 -18.11
C PHE A 124 -2.58 2.06 -19.35
N VAL A 125 -2.79 0.74 -19.49
CA VAL A 125 -2.39 -0.01 -20.70
C VAL A 125 -3.13 0.53 -21.93
N GLN A 126 -4.42 0.83 -21.83
CA GLN A 126 -5.19 1.40 -22.94
C GLN A 126 -4.74 2.82 -23.35
N GLN A 127 -4.19 3.61 -22.43
CA GLN A 127 -3.68 4.96 -22.71
C GLN A 127 -2.29 4.95 -23.37
N HIS A 128 -1.47 3.92 -23.13
CA HIS A 128 -0.12 3.78 -23.70
C HIS A 128 -0.05 2.90 -24.96
N GLN A 129 -1.17 2.28 -25.36
CA GLN A 129 -1.31 1.53 -26.62
C GLN A 129 -1.99 2.35 -27.74
N ARG A 130 -2.24 3.65 -27.51
CA ARG A 130 -2.65 4.62 -28.53
C ARG A 130 -1.52 5.60 -28.78
#